data_AF-A0A1W9V3B6-F1
#
_entry.id   AF-A0A1W9V3B6-F1
#
_cell.length_a   1.000
_cell.length_b   1.000
_cell.length_c   1.000
_cell.angle_alpha   90.00
_cell.angle_beta   90.00
_cell.angle_gamma   90.00
#
_symmetry.space_group_name_H-M   'P 1'
#
loop_
_entity.id
_entity.type
_entity.pdbx_description
1 polymer ?
#
loop_
_entity_poly.entity_id
_entity_poly.type
_entity_poly.pdbx_seq_one_letter_code
_entity_poly.pdbx_strand_id
1 'polypeptide(L)'
;MELSFIAQKIVHLRREDVAQLFHDELGIPYTTDIPILTETARQTLRQVFLEADIGISGVNFGVAESGSLCLLTNEGNGRMVTTLPSAHIAVMGMERLLPNMGDLALMLSLLPRSATTQKITVYTQFIQNPLPNQERHLIYLDNGRSNLRKTPLNDSLFCIRCGACLNACPVFREIGGHAYASVYPGPIGSVISAGLFGAAHAPLAQACTICGACKEACPVDIDLPKMLLRVRAGEFPQAEEKGAGLPFLLKFGLTAFRRFALRPGLFAVSQKLMGKVASTIKSDYIHLPAWTGWGYGKDFPRPAEKPFREKWKSRKQGLGIRNQELGIRNQELGNRESGKTTPNTQSLITLFSEELIALGAEIIPISAAELPDRLITYLRERGITRVQTDAASAKHVQSREIAVQTEADPNIAIGITKAIAAVAETGSILVKNENRDTGSASLLPEIHIAILQACDLYEKLEEVLNMPEIAGTAAASLISQPPQKDPLTEVGLFGVRLFCVFLGYFFLMEFHCLVTNFFSA
;
A
#
# COMPACT_ATOMS: atom_id res chain seq x y z
N MET A 1 -5.94 8.86 3.24
CA MET A 1 -5.87 9.12 1.77
C MET A 1 -4.42 8.83 1.45
N GLU A 2 -4.08 7.64 0.96
CA GLU A 2 -2.76 7.01 1.23
C GLU A 2 -2.02 6.57 -0.05
N LEU A 3 -0.69 6.69 0.02
CA LEU A 3 0.41 6.18 -0.80
C LEU A 3 0.19 6.06 -2.31
N SER A 4 -0.62 5.12 -2.80
CA SER A 4 -0.79 4.93 -4.25
C SER A 4 -1.55 6.06 -4.93
N PHE A 5 -2.48 6.71 -4.21
CA PHE A 5 -3.28 7.81 -4.77
C PHE A 5 -2.71 9.20 -4.49
N ILE A 6 -1.78 9.36 -3.53
CA ILE A 6 -1.08 10.64 -3.35
C ILE A 6 -0.05 10.84 -4.46
N ALA A 7 0.76 9.82 -4.75
CA ALA A 7 1.81 9.89 -5.77
C ALA A 7 1.30 10.13 -7.20
N GLN A 8 -0.01 9.93 -7.47
CA GLN A 8 -0.55 10.00 -8.83
C GLN A 8 -1.63 11.07 -9.05
N LYS A 9 -1.86 12.00 -8.11
CA LYS A 9 -2.96 12.98 -8.23
C LYS A 9 -2.88 13.86 -9.48
N ILE A 10 -1.68 14.13 -9.97
CA ILE A 10 -1.42 15.05 -11.09
C ILE A 10 -0.89 14.36 -12.35
N VAL A 11 -0.98 13.03 -12.47
CA VAL A 11 -0.56 12.30 -13.69
C VAL A 11 -1.34 12.75 -14.94
N HIS A 12 -2.49 13.38 -14.74
CA HIS A 12 -3.29 13.97 -15.81
C HIS A 12 -2.78 15.35 -16.30
N LEU A 13 -1.86 15.98 -15.56
CA LEU A 13 -1.22 17.25 -15.96
C LEU A 13 0.04 16.97 -16.76
N ARG A 14 0.27 17.76 -17.81
CA ARG A 14 1.51 17.69 -18.58
C ARG A 14 2.58 18.53 -17.92
N ARG A 15 3.83 18.30 -18.32
CA ARG A 15 4.99 19.06 -17.80
C ARG A 15 4.85 20.57 -18.02
N GLU A 16 4.26 20.97 -19.14
CA GLU A 16 4.02 22.37 -19.47
C GLU A 16 2.96 23.00 -18.56
N ASP A 17 1.94 22.23 -18.18
CA ASP A 17 0.89 22.69 -17.27
C ASP A 17 1.46 22.92 -15.86
N VAL A 18 2.36 22.02 -15.41
CA VAL A 18 3.09 22.18 -14.14
C VAL A 18 4.06 23.37 -14.19
N ALA A 19 4.80 23.54 -15.28
CA ALA A 19 5.72 24.66 -15.46
C ALA A 19 4.99 26.02 -15.42
N GLN A 20 3.82 26.11 -16.07
CA GLN A 20 2.99 27.31 -16.04
C GLN A 20 2.49 27.61 -14.63
N LEU A 21 2.01 26.59 -13.91
CA LEU A 21 1.58 26.74 -12.52
C LEU A 21 2.70 27.26 -11.61
N PHE A 22 3.92 26.76 -11.77
CA PHE A 22 5.07 27.22 -10.98
C PHE A 22 5.45 28.67 -11.32
N HIS A 23 5.37 29.04 -12.59
CA HIS A 23 5.58 30.43 -13.01
C HIS A 23 4.55 31.36 -12.37
N ASP A 24 3.27 30.98 -12.41
CA ASP A 24 2.16 31.81 -11.94
C ASP A 24 2.12 31.93 -10.41
N GLU A 25 2.33 30.82 -9.69
CA GLU A 25 2.17 30.77 -8.23
C GLU A 25 3.46 31.04 -7.45
N LEU A 26 4.63 30.63 -7.98
CA LEU A 26 5.93 30.79 -7.30
C LEU A 26 6.77 31.94 -7.88
N GLY A 27 6.36 32.52 -9.01
CA GLY A 27 7.06 33.64 -9.65
C GLY A 27 8.42 33.28 -10.25
N ILE A 28 8.73 31.99 -10.41
CA ILE A 28 9.99 31.56 -11.05
C ILE A 28 9.92 31.76 -12.58
N PRO A 29 11.04 31.96 -13.28
CA PRO A 29 11.04 31.94 -14.74
C PRO A 29 10.44 30.64 -15.27
N TYR A 30 9.56 30.74 -16.29
CA TYR A 30 8.99 29.56 -16.93
C TYR A 30 10.10 28.61 -17.37
N THR A 31 10.08 27.40 -16.83
CA THR A 31 11.01 26.35 -17.16
C THR A 31 10.30 25.02 -17.11
N THR A 32 10.65 24.15 -18.04
CA THR A 32 10.18 22.77 -18.06
C THR A 32 11.27 21.80 -17.59
N ASP A 33 12.41 22.32 -17.12
CA ASP A 33 13.50 21.52 -16.55
C ASP A 33 13.07 20.88 -15.22
N ILE A 34 12.93 19.56 -15.22
CA ILE A 34 12.38 18.78 -14.10
C ILE A 34 13.23 18.95 -12.84
N PRO A 35 14.57 18.77 -12.87
CA PRO A 35 15.45 19.09 -11.74
C PRO A 35 15.19 20.46 -11.09
N ILE A 36 15.04 21.52 -11.89
CA ILE A 36 14.81 22.88 -11.37
C ILE A 36 13.44 22.99 -10.71
N LEU A 37 12.39 22.44 -11.34
CA LEU A 37 11.04 22.44 -10.78
C LEU A 37 10.98 21.68 -9.46
N THR A 38 11.55 20.48 -9.41
CA THR A 38 11.58 19.63 -8.20
C THR A 38 12.36 20.29 -7.07
N GLU A 39 13.51 20.90 -7.36
CA GLU A 39 14.31 21.60 -6.34
C GLU A 39 13.60 22.85 -5.82
N THR A 40 12.97 23.63 -6.71
CA THR A 40 12.17 24.79 -6.31
C THR A 40 11.01 24.37 -5.39
N ALA A 41 10.24 23.35 -5.79
CA ALA A 41 9.15 22.82 -4.98
C ALA A 41 9.63 22.36 -3.60
N ARG A 42 10.76 21.64 -3.54
CA ARG A 42 11.38 21.19 -2.28
C ARG A 42 11.71 22.37 -1.37
N GLN A 43 12.39 23.39 -1.89
CA GLN A 43 12.78 24.57 -1.10
C GLN A 43 11.56 25.34 -0.58
N THR A 44 10.61 25.65 -1.46
CA THR A 44 9.39 26.38 -1.10
C THR A 44 8.56 25.63 -0.06
N LEU A 45 8.26 24.35 -0.31
CA LEU A 45 7.32 23.59 0.53
C LEU A 45 7.95 23.20 1.88
N ARG A 46 9.28 23.01 1.96
CA ARG A 46 9.96 22.77 3.24
C ARG A 46 9.82 23.93 4.20
N GLN A 47 9.92 25.16 3.70
CA GLN A 47 9.73 26.35 4.54
C GLN A 47 8.31 26.36 5.12
N VAL A 48 7.30 26.04 4.29
CA VAL A 48 5.91 25.92 4.74
C VAL A 48 5.75 24.87 5.85
N PHE A 49 6.39 23.70 5.73
CA PHE A 49 6.32 22.67 6.78
C PHE A 49 7.04 23.08 8.08
N LEU A 50 8.09 23.89 8.00
CA LEU A 50 8.85 24.35 9.18
C LEU A 50 8.13 25.45 9.95
N GLU A 51 7.42 26.32 9.25
CA GLU A 51 6.69 27.48 9.81
C GLU A 51 5.26 27.13 10.23
N ALA A 52 4.70 26.01 9.77
CA ALA A 52 3.33 25.62 10.09
C ALA A 52 3.11 25.39 11.59
N ASP A 53 2.11 26.05 12.16
CA ASP A 53 1.71 25.89 13.56
C ASP A 53 1.07 24.52 13.84
N ILE A 54 0.30 24.02 12.87
CA ILE A 54 -0.51 22.81 13.00
C ILE A 54 -0.30 21.87 11.80
N GLY A 55 0.03 20.62 12.08
CA GLY A 55 0.04 19.54 11.11
C GLY A 55 -1.22 18.68 11.19
N ILE A 56 -1.86 18.41 10.06
CA ILE A 56 -3.03 17.53 9.99
C ILE A 56 -2.71 16.34 9.11
N SER A 57 -2.85 15.12 9.64
CA SER A 57 -2.59 13.89 8.89
C SER A 57 -3.68 12.85 9.01
N GLY A 58 -3.77 11.97 8.02
CA GLY A 58 -4.43 10.68 8.18
C GLY A 58 -3.59 9.71 9.01
N VAL A 59 -4.14 8.52 9.25
CA VAL A 59 -3.44 7.39 9.86
C VAL A 59 -3.77 6.12 9.08
N ASN A 60 -2.74 5.37 8.67
CA ASN A 60 -2.90 4.10 7.96
C ASN A 60 -3.45 3.04 8.91
N PHE A 61 -2.82 2.90 10.07
CA PHE A 61 -3.20 1.94 11.11
C PHE A 61 -3.02 2.54 12.50
N GLY A 62 -3.97 2.31 13.40
CA GLY A 62 -3.80 2.54 14.83
C GLY A 62 -3.67 1.20 15.57
N VAL A 63 -2.80 1.07 16.55
CA VAL A 63 -2.62 -0.15 17.34
C VAL A 63 -3.23 0.06 18.72
N ALA A 64 -4.24 -0.75 19.05
CA ALA A 64 -5.00 -0.61 20.29
C ALA A 64 -4.16 -0.94 21.54
N GLU A 65 -3.28 -1.96 21.46
CA GLU A 65 -2.43 -2.39 22.56
C GLU A 65 -1.46 -1.29 23.03
N SER A 66 -0.80 -0.59 22.09
CA SER A 66 0.25 0.38 22.39
C SER A 66 -0.19 1.83 22.24
N GLY A 67 -1.39 2.10 21.71
CA GLY A 67 -1.83 3.44 21.33
C GLY A 67 -1.07 4.02 20.13
N SER A 68 -0.26 3.21 19.43
CA SER A 68 0.58 3.68 18.31
C SER A 68 -0.26 4.06 17.09
N LEU A 69 0.05 5.19 16.48
CA LEU A 69 -0.40 5.59 15.15
C LEU A 69 0.70 5.29 14.14
N CYS A 70 0.36 4.54 13.10
CA CYS A 70 1.26 4.17 12.02
C CYS A 70 0.94 4.96 10.74
N LEU A 71 1.96 5.62 10.21
CA LEU A 71 1.89 6.36 8.95
C LEU A 71 2.95 5.87 7.99
N LEU A 72 2.55 5.66 6.74
CA LEU A 72 3.46 5.24 5.68
C LEU A 72 3.52 6.33 4.59
N THR A 73 4.73 6.73 4.21
CA THR A 73 4.98 7.73 3.16
C THR A 73 6.27 7.41 2.42
N ASN A 74 6.31 7.67 1.11
CA ASN A 74 7.53 7.53 0.33
C ASN A 74 8.26 8.86 0.18
N GLU A 75 7.52 9.95 0.22
CA GLU A 75 7.99 11.30 -0.07
C GLU A 75 8.62 11.94 1.17
N GLY A 76 8.11 11.61 2.37
CA GLY A 76 8.57 12.17 3.65
C GLY A 76 7.70 13.31 4.20
N ASN A 77 6.77 13.84 3.40
CA ASN A 77 5.84 14.89 3.79
C ASN A 77 5.00 14.49 5.02
N GLY A 78 4.54 13.23 5.08
CA GLY A 78 3.79 12.73 6.23
C GLY A 78 4.58 12.87 7.54
N ARG A 79 5.91 12.69 7.49
CA ARG A 79 6.81 12.84 8.64
C ARG A 79 7.01 14.30 9.01
N MET A 80 7.12 15.19 8.03
CA MET A 80 7.22 16.62 8.28
C MET A 80 5.98 17.12 9.01
N VAL A 81 4.79 16.77 8.53
CA VAL A 81 3.50 17.17 9.11
C VAL A 81 3.31 16.67 10.55
N THR A 82 3.84 15.50 10.89
CA THR A 82 3.64 14.91 12.23
C THR A 82 4.72 15.25 13.24
N THR A 83 5.86 15.76 12.79
CA THR A 83 7.08 15.97 13.61
C THR A 83 7.43 17.44 13.78
N LEU A 84 7.29 18.27 12.74
CA LEU A 84 7.80 19.66 12.75
C LEU A 84 6.84 20.66 13.42
N PRO A 85 5.51 20.63 13.16
CA PRO A 85 4.57 21.57 13.78
C PRO A 85 4.46 21.37 15.30
N SER A 86 4.17 22.46 16.01
CA SER A 86 3.93 22.46 17.46
C SER A 86 2.65 21.75 17.86
N ALA A 87 1.68 21.61 16.95
CA ALA A 87 0.48 20.81 17.18
C ALA A 87 0.25 19.81 16.04
N HIS A 88 -0.18 18.60 16.37
CA HIS A 88 -0.55 17.57 15.39
C HIS A 88 -1.98 17.07 15.61
N ILE A 89 -2.79 17.06 14.55
CA ILE A 89 -4.12 16.47 14.53
C ILE A 89 -4.10 15.24 13.62
N ALA A 90 -4.21 14.07 14.24
CA ALA A 90 -4.38 12.80 13.55
C ALA A 90 -5.87 12.53 13.32
N VAL A 91 -6.26 12.22 12.09
CA VAL A 91 -7.65 11.83 11.76
C VAL A 91 -7.66 10.40 11.26
N MET A 92 -8.37 9.52 11.97
CA MET A 92 -8.46 8.11 11.58
C MET A 92 -9.87 7.56 11.67
N GLY A 93 -10.25 6.77 10.67
CA GLY A 93 -11.51 6.03 10.72
C GLY A 93 -11.43 4.85 11.69
N MET A 94 -12.57 4.47 12.28
CA MET A 94 -12.60 3.37 13.25
C MET A 94 -12.14 2.02 12.70
N GLU A 95 -12.20 1.83 11.39
CA GLU A 95 -11.77 0.63 10.68
C GLU A 95 -10.25 0.47 10.57
N ARG A 96 -9.48 1.51 10.96
CA ARG A 96 -8.01 1.52 10.90
C ARG A 96 -7.36 0.88 12.13
N LEU A 97 -8.14 0.47 13.13
CA LEU A 97 -7.60 -0.13 14.35
C LEU A 97 -7.19 -1.59 14.15
N LEU A 98 -5.99 -1.89 14.62
CA LEU A 98 -5.42 -3.22 14.77
C LEU A 98 -5.27 -3.54 16.26
N PRO A 99 -5.40 -4.81 16.67
CA PRO A 99 -5.22 -5.22 18.05
C PRO A 99 -3.80 -4.97 18.58
N ASN A 100 -2.77 -5.48 17.89
CA ASN A 100 -1.38 -5.55 18.38
C ASN A 100 -0.34 -5.23 17.29
N MET A 101 0.94 -5.19 17.67
CA MET A 101 2.07 -4.89 16.78
C MET A 101 2.36 -6.01 15.76
N GLY A 102 2.03 -7.26 16.07
CA GLY A 102 2.14 -8.38 15.11
C GLY A 102 1.15 -8.24 13.94
N ASP A 103 -0.09 -7.86 14.24
CA ASP A 103 -1.09 -7.53 13.21
C ASP A 103 -0.63 -6.34 12.35
N LEU A 104 0.04 -5.36 12.97
CA LEU A 104 0.67 -4.26 12.23
C LEU A 104 1.77 -4.77 11.30
N ALA A 105 2.65 -5.66 11.77
CA ALA A 105 3.71 -6.28 10.94
C ALA A 105 3.12 -6.95 9.69
N LEU A 106 2.03 -7.70 9.86
CA LEU A 106 1.31 -8.33 8.74
C LEU A 106 0.78 -7.27 7.77
N MET A 107 0.11 -6.22 8.26
CA MET A 107 -0.43 -5.16 7.40
C MET A 107 0.68 -4.39 6.65
N LEU A 108 1.81 -4.13 7.31
CA LEU A 108 3.00 -3.53 6.71
C LEU A 108 3.66 -4.44 5.68
N SER A 109 3.50 -5.76 5.79
CA SER A 109 3.96 -6.68 4.75
C SER A 109 3.07 -6.63 3.49
N LEU A 110 1.76 -6.41 3.66
CA LEU A 110 0.78 -6.46 2.57
C LEU A 110 0.62 -5.14 1.83
N LEU A 111 0.52 -4.02 2.55
CA LEU A 111 0.15 -2.72 1.98
C LEU A 111 1.17 -2.24 0.94
N PRO A 112 2.47 -2.08 1.26
CA PRO A 112 3.47 -1.55 0.33
C PRO A 112 3.64 -2.44 -0.90
N ARG A 113 3.64 -3.77 -0.72
CA ARG A 113 3.76 -4.74 -1.83
C ARG A 113 2.59 -4.61 -2.79
N SER A 114 1.39 -4.38 -2.28
CA SER A 114 0.18 -4.25 -3.10
C SER A 114 0.00 -2.87 -3.72
N ALA A 115 0.55 -1.83 -3.08
CA ALA A 115 0.37 -0.44 -3.48
C ALA A 115 1.46 0.04 -4.44
N THR A 116 2.72 -0.18 -4.07
CA THR A 116 3.90 0.36 -4.77
C THR A 116 4.92 -0.73 -5.11
N THR A 117 4.59 -2.01 -4.91
CA THR A 117 5.48 -3.17 -5.14
C THR A 117 6.76 -3.16 -4.31
N GLN A 118 6.86 -2.28 -3.31
CA GLN A 118 7.99 -2.22 -2.39
C GLN A 118 7.79 -3.21 -1.23
N LYS A 119 8.88 -3.73 -0.66
CA LYS A 119 8.81 -4.59 0.54
C LYS A 119 8.31 -3.82 1.76
N ILE A 120 8.67 -2.54 1.85
CA ILE A 120 8.21 -1.56 2.81
C ILE A 120 8.32 -0.15 2.18
N THR A 121 7.59 0.83 2.70
CA THR A 121 7.70 2.22 2.24
C THR A 121 8.96 2.88 2.78
N VAL A 122 9.44 3.92 2.09
CA VAL A 122 10.66 4.69 2.45
C VAL A 122 10.61 5.15 3.91
N TYR A 123 9.46 5.66 4.35
CA TYR A 123 9.24 6.04 5.74
C TYR A 123 8.01 5.32 6.29
N THR A 124 8.22 4.51 7.33
CA THR A 124 7.15 3.95 8.15
C THR A 124 7.30 4.50 9.56
N GLN A 125 6.38 5.36 9.97
CA GLN A 125 6.43 6.03 11.26
C GLN A 125 5.51 5.37 12.26
N PHE A 126 6.01 5.22 13.48
CA PHE A 126 5.24 4.83 14.65
C PHE A 126 5.22 6.02 15.60
N ILE A 127 4.03 6.53 15.90
CA ILE A 127 3.85 7.72 16.74
C ILE A 127 2.95 7.34 17.92
N GLN A 128 3.43 7.54 19.14
CA GLN A 128 2.70 7.20 20.36
C GLN A 128 2.41 8.45 21.17
N ASN A 129 3.46 9.10 21.66
CA ASN A 129 3.35 10.29 22.49
C ASN A 129 3.64 11.55 21.69
N PRO A 130 3.09 12.72 22.10
CA PRO A 130 3.58 13.99 21.59
C PRO A 130 5.09 14.14 21.86
N LEU A 131 5.79 14.78 20.92
CA LEU A 131 7.17 15.18 21.14
C LEU A 131 7.25 16.28 22.23
N PRO A 132 8.43 16.52 22.84
CA PRO A 132 8.61 17.66 23.73
C PRO A 132 8.16 18.96 23.08
N ASN A 133 7.37 19.75 23.82
CA ASN A 133 6.75 21.01 23.34
C ASN A 133 5.78 20.84 22.16
N GLN A 134 5.24 19.65 21.95
CA GLN A 134 4.23 19.38 20.95
C GLN A 134 2.88 19.00 21.60
N GLU A 135 1.78 19.48 21.04
CA GLU A 135 0.42 19.01 21.37
C GLU A 135 -0.06 18.00 20.31
N ARG A 136 -0.80 16.97 20.73
CA ARG A 136 -1.32 15.96 19.80
C ARG A 136 -2.78 15.63 20.08
N HIS A 137 -3.60 15.68 19.04
CA HIS A 137 -5.02 15.33 19.08
C HIS A 137 -5.30 14.16 18.13
N LEU A 138 -6.11 13.20 18.58
CA LEU A 138 -6.61 12.11 17.75
C LEU A 138 -8.12 12.27 17.55
N ILE A 139 -8.53 12.44 16.31
CA ILE A 139 -9.93 12.39 15.89
C ILE A 139 -10.24 10.98 15.40
N TYR A 140 -10.94 10.23 16.23
CA TYR A 140 -11.43 8.89 15.93
C TYR A 140 -12.83 8.96 15.31
N LEU A 141 -12.93 8.59 14.02
CA LEU A 141 -14.10 8.87 13.20
C LEU A 141 -14.92 7.61 12.88
N ASP A 142 -16.16 7.56 13.37
CA ASP A 142 -17.16 6.59 12.91
C ASP A 142 -17.70 7.00 11.52
N ASN A 143 -18.35 8.17 11.42
CA ASN A 143 -18.94 8.69 10.18
C ASN A 143 -19.73 7.63 9.39
N GLY A 144 -20.61 6.89 10.07
CA GLY A 144 -21.47 5.88 9.46
C GLY A 144 -20.88 4.46 9.35
N ARG A 145 -19.61 4.24 9.71
CA ARG A 145 -18.96 2.92 9.64
C ARG A 145 -19.62 1.88 10.54
N SER A 146 -20.12 2.28 11.70
CA SER A 146 -20.85 1.43 12.65
C SER A 146 -22.17 0.93 12.06
N ASN A 147 -22.80 1.72 11.19
CA ASN A 147 -23.98 1.29 10.45
C ASN A 147 -23.60 0.38 9.29
N LEU A 148 -22.56 0.74 8.53
CA LEU A 148 -22.03 -0.08 7.43
C LEU A 148 -21.63 -1.48 7.92
N ARG A 149 -20.99 -1.58 9.10
CA ARG A 149 -20.61 -2.84 9.75
C ARG A 149 -21.77 -3.82 9.96
N LYS A 150 -23.01 -3.32 10.07
CA LYS A 150 -24.23 -4.14 10.25
C LYS A 150 -24.84 -4.59 8.92
N THR A 151 -24.23 -4.27 7.79
CA THR A 151 -24.71 -4.62 6.46
C THR A 151 -23.88 -5.72 5.81
N PRO A 152 -24.36 -6.31 4.69
CA PRO A 152 -23.57 -7.22 3.86
C PRO A 152 -22.32 -6.60 3.21
N LEU A 153 -22.07 -5.29 3.43
CA LEU A 153 -20.90 -4.56 2.94
C LEU A 153 -19.79 -4.45 3.98
N ASN A 154 -19.94 -5.04 5.16
CA ASN A 154 -19.02 -4.92 6.29
C ASN A 154 -17.56 -5.23 5.96
N ASP A 155 -17.30 -6.21 5.09
CA ASP A 155 -15.95 -6.60 4.68
C ASP A 155 -15.20 -5.47 3.98
N SER A 156 -15.91 -4.48 3.41
CA SER A 156 -15.27 -3.28 2.83
C SER A 156 -14.50 -2.46 3.88
N LEU A 157 -14.82 -2.60 5.17
CA LEU A 157 -14.10 -1.94 6.26
C LEU A 157 -12.70 -2.52 6.48
N PHE A 158 -12.41 -3.76 6.05
CA PHE A 158 -11.07 -4.33 6.10
C PHE A 158 -10.11 -3.72 5.07
N CYS A 159 -10.58 -2.82 4.21
CA CYS A 159 -9.76 -2.23 3.16
C CYS A 159 -8.58 -1.44 3.74
N ILE A 160 -7.37 -1.94 3.50
CA ILE A 160 -6.08 -1.29 3.84
C ILE A 160 -5.66 -0.18 2.87
N ARG A 161 -6.55 0.23 1.96
CA ARG A 161 -6.34 1.33 1.00
C ARG A 161 -5.09 1.21 0.12
N CYS A 162 -4.65 -0.01 -0.20
CA CYS A 162 -3.49 -0.21 -1.06
C CYS A 162 -3.70 0.24 -2.52
N GLY A 163 -4.95 0.27 -3.01
CA GLY A 163 -5.26 0.67 -4.39
C GLY A 163 -5.13 -0.46 -5.43
N ALA A 164 -4.74 -1.69 -5.05
CA ALA A 164 -4.64 -2.82 -5.97
C ALA A 164 -5.93 -3.08 -6.78
N CYS A 165 -7.10 -2.92 -6.16
CA CYS A 165 -8.38 -3.03 -6.84
C CYS A 165 -8.63 -1.95 -7.90
N LEU A 166 -8.04 -0.76 -7.75
CA LEU A 166 -8.11 0.32 -8.73
C LEU A 166 -7.30 -0.06 -9.98
N ASN A 167 -6.06 -0.50 -9.76
CA ASN A 167 -5.14 -0.93 -10.83
C ASN A 167 -5.65 -2.14 -11.61
N ALA A 168 -6.33 -3.08 -10.93
CA ALA A 168 -6.92 -4.25 -11.57
C ALA A 168 -8.24 -3.93 -12.32
N CYS A 169 -8.87 -2.79 -12.06
CA CYS A 169 -10.19 -2.49 -12.60
C CYS A 169 -10.10 -1.90 -14.01
N PRO A 170 -10.68 -2.57 -15.04
CA PRO A 170 -10.66 -2.02 -16.40
C PRO A 170 -11.43 -0.70 -16.49
N VAL A 171 -12.54 -0.56 -15.75
CA VAL A 171 -13.35 0.66 -15.77
C VAL A 171 -12.56 1.84 -15.20
N PHE A 172 -11.94 1.67 -14.02
CA PHE A 172 -11.17 2.74 -13.39
C PHE A 172 -9.99 3.20 -14.24
N ARG A 173 -9.31 2.27 -14.93
CA ARG A 173 -8.17 2.60 -15.82
C ARG A 173 -8.57 3.48 -17.01
N GLU A 174 -9.79 3.32 -17.52
CA GLU A 174 -10.27 4.10 -18.67
C GLU A 174 -10.85 5.46 -18.27
N ILE A 175 -11.60 5.54 -17.16
CA ILE A 175 -12.34 6.77 -16.78
C ILE A 175 -11.65 7.59 -15.69
N GLY A 176 -10.65 7.03 -15.01
CA GLY A 176 -9.98 7.66 -13.88
C GLY A 176 -10.84 7.80 -12.61
N GLY A 177 -10.29 8.46 -11.59
CA GLY A 177 -10.95 8.65 -10.30
C GLY A 177 -12.05 9.71 -10.29
N HIS A 178 -11.91 10.79 -11.05
CA HIS A 178 -12.84 11.93 -11.04
C HIS A 178 -14.26 11.54 -11.48
N ALA A 179 -14.39 10.59 -12.39
CA ALA A 179 -15.69 10.11 -12.88
C ALA A 179 -16.57 9.44 -11.81
N TYR A 180 -16.00 9.08 -10.65
CA TYR A 180 -16.75 8.44 -9.55
C TYR A 180 -17.49 9.45 -8.65
N ALA A 181 -17.26 10.76 -8.80
CA ALA A 181 -17.91 11.83 -8.00
C ALA A 181 -17.94 11.54 -6.48
N SER A 182 -16.86 10.92 -5.97
CA SER A 182 -16.70 10.54 -4.58
C SER A 182 -15.23 10.67 -4.18
N VAL A 183 -14.99 10.94 -2.90
CA VAL A 183 -13.64 10.89 -2.29
C VAL A 183 -13.05 9.48 -2.28
N TYR A 184 -13.89 8.46 -2.49
CA TYR A 184 -13.46 7.07 -2.64
C TYR A 184 -13.73 6.59 -4.09
N PRO A 185 -12.69 6.41 -4.92
CA PRO A 185 -12.88 6.00 -6.30
C PRO A 185 -12.77 4.47 -6.50
N GLY A 186 -13.09 4.01 -7.71
CA GLY A 186 -12.93 2.63 -8.18
C GLY A 186 -13.82 1.61 -7.45
N PRO A 187 -13.51 0.30 -7.57
CA PRO A 187 -14.41 -0.77 -7.08
C PRO A 187 -14.72 -0.68 -5.58
N ILE A 188 -13.71 -0.41 -4.75
CA ILE A 188 -13.92 -0.20 -3.31
C ILE A 188 -14.70 1.07 -3.02
N GLY A 189 -14.45 2.12 -3.80
CA GLY A 189 -15.17 3.38 -3.71
C GLY A 189 -16.66 3.24 -3.98
N SER A 190 -17.04 2.47 -5.02
CA SER A 190 -18.43 2.19 -5.35
C SER A 190 -19.18 1.45 -4.22
N VAL A 191 -18.48 0.64 -3.42
CA VAL A 191 -19.07 -0.05 -2.26
C VAL A 191 -19.15 0.88 -1.05
N ILE A 192 -18.03 1.47 -0.65
CA ILE A 192 -17.95 2.30 0.57
C ILE A 192 -18.81 3.56 0.43
N SER A 193 -18.82 4.21 -0.74
CA SER A 193 -19.60 5.44 -0.94
C SER A 193 -21.09 5.17 -0.83
N ALA A 194 -21.60 4.08 -1.41
CA ALA A 194 -23.00 3.68 -1.21
C ALA A 194 -23.28 3.33 0.27
N GLY A 195 -22.32 2.68 0.94
CA GLY A 195 -22.44 2.29 2.34
C GLY A 195 -22.43 3.46 3.33
N LEU A 196 -21.64 4.51 3.08
CA LEU A 196 -21.45 5.65 3.99
C LEU A 196 -22.32 6.86 3.64
N PHE A 197 -22.53 7.11 2.34
CA PHE A 197 -23.19 8.32 1.84
C PHE A 197 -24.56 8.02 1.18
N GLY A 198 -24.95 6.75 1.10
CA GLY A 198 -26.31 6.35 0.71
C GLY A 198 -26.56 6.29 -0.81
N ALA A 199 -27.84 6.42 -1.17
CA ALA A 199 -28.36 6.03 -2.48
C ALA A 199 -27.80 6.83 -3.67
N ALA A 200 -27.38 8.08 -3.46
CA ALA A 200 -26.78 8.92 -4.49
C ALA A 200 -25.54 8.27 -5.14
N HIS A 201 -24.84 7.39 -4.41
CA HIS A 201 -23.64 6.69 -4.89
C HIS A 201 -23.90 5.26 -5.37
N ALA A 202 -25.13 4.74 -5.24
CA ALA A 202 -25.49 3.41 -5.73
C ALA A 202 -25.31 3.22 -7.26
N PRO A 203 -25.52 4.24 -8.13
CA PRO A 203 -25.26 4.12 -9.55
C PRO A 203 -23.80 3.77 -9.89
N LEU A 204 -22.83 4.11 -9.03
CA LEU A 204 -21.42 3.76 -9.24
C LEU A 204 -21.20 2.25 -9.30
N ALA A 205 -22.05 1.46 -8.63
CA ALA A 205 -22.00 0.01 -8.72
C ALA A 205 -22.46 -0.50 -10.09
N GLN A 206 -23.27 0.25 -10.84
CA GLN A 206 -23.75 -0.15 -12.18
C GLN A 206 -22.65 -0.07 -13.25
N ALA A 207 -21.64 0.78 -13.04
CA ALA A 207 -20.50 0.89 -13.95
C ALA A 207 -19.61 -0.37 -13.95
N CYS A 208 -19.63 -1.17 -12.87
CA CYS A 208 -18.77 -2.36 -12.77
C CYS A 208 -19.16 -3.47 -13.75
N THR A 209 -18.18 -4.11 -14.39
CA THR A 209 -18.43 -5.29 -15.25
C THR A 209 -18.62 -6.59 -14.48
N ILE A 210 -18.39 -6.59 -13.15
CA ILE A 210 -18.42 -7.77 -12.27
C ILE A 210 -17.44 -8.86 -12.77
N CYS A 211 -16.29 -8.45 -13.33
CA CYS A 211 -15.31 -9.37 -13.90
C CYS A 211 -14.50 -10.19 -12.87
N GLY A 212 -14.48 -9.80 -11.59
CA GLY A 212 -13.76 -10.53 -10.55
C GLY A 212 -12.30 -10.11 -10.29
N ALA A 213 -11.66 -9.39 -11.21
CA ALA A 213 -10.23 -9.05 -11.11
C ALA A 213 -9.84 -8.33 -9.79
N CYS A 214 -10.73 -7.47 -9.27
CA CYS A 214 -10.48 -6.78 -8.00
C CYS A 214 -10.48 -7.69 -6.76
N LYS A 215 -11.17 -8.83 -6.79
CA LYS A 215 -11.14 -9.85 -5.73
C LYS A 215 -9.82 -10.63 -5.78
N GLU A 216 -9.40 -11.03 -6.97
CA GLU A 216 -8.11 -11.72 -7.17
C GLU A 216 -6.91 -10.85 -6.76
N ALA A 217 -6.98 -9.54 -7.01
CA ALA A 217 -5.92 -8.61 -6.66
C ALA A 217 -5.94 -8.14 -5.19
N CYS A 218 -6.98 -8.44 -4.41
CA CYS A 218 -7.13 -7.88 -3.06
C CYS A 218 -6.28 -8.65 -2.04
N PRO A 219 -5.28 -8.02 -1.39
CA PRO A 219 -4.40 -8.71 -0.43
C PRO A 219 -5.10 -9.13 0.87
N VAL A 220 -6.25 -8.51 1.18
CA VAL A 220 -7.07 -8.79 2.37
C VAL A 220 -8.38 -9.50 2.01
N ASP A 221 -8.42 -10.15 0.85
CA ASP A 221 -9.48 -11.06 0.41
C ASP A 221 -10.91 -10.47 0.41
N ILE A 222 -11.08 -9.19 0.11
CA ILE A 222 -12.39 -8.53 0.04
C ILE A 222 -13.11 -8.90 -1.26
N ASP A 223 -14.28 -9.53 -1.18
CA ASP A 223 -15.14 -9.87 -2.32
C ASP A 223 -15.97 -8.67 -2.81
N LEU A 224 -15.27 -7.74 -3.47
CA LEU A 224 -15.86 -6.55 -4.08
C LEU A 224 -16.93 -6.86 -5.12
N PRO A 225 -16.78 -7.84 -6.04
CA PRO A 225 -17.83 -8.21 -6.98
C PRO A 225 -19.14 -8.58 -6.30
N LYS A 226 -19.08 -9.42 -5.25
CA LYS A 226 -20.26 -9.81 -4.46
C LYS A 226 -20.89 -8.59 -3.78
N MET A 227 -20.10 -7.74 -3.14
CA MET A 227 -20.61 -6.53 -2.49
C MET A 227 -21.23 -5.53 -3.48
N LEU A 228 -20.66 -5.38 -4.67
CA LEU A 228 -21.23 -4.52 -5.72
C LEU A 228 -22.60 -5.04 -6.18
N LEU A 229 -22.79 -6.36 -6.27
CA LEU A 229 -24.12 -6.94 -6.50
C LEU A 229 -25.09 -6.64 -5.35
N ARG A 230 -24.61 -6.59 -4.10
CA ARG A 230 -25.43 -6.17 -2.93
C ARG A 230 -25.83 -4.70 -3.03
N VAL A 231 -24.91 -3.82 -3.42
CA VAL A 231 -25.23 -2.41 -3.68
C VAL A 231 -26.28 -2.28 -4.78
N ARG A 232 -26.14 -3.00 -5.90
CA ARG A 232 -27.14 -3.03 -6.98
C ARG A 232 -28.51 -3.55 -6.52
N ALA A 233 -28.54 -4.44 -5.53
CA ALA A 233 -29.77 -4.97 -4.94
C ALA A 233 -30.41 -4.02 -3.90
N GLY A 234 -29.76 -2.89 -3.57
CA GLY A 234 -30.23 -1.96 -2.54
C GLY A 234 -29.90 -2.41 -1.11
N GLU A 235 -28.89 -3.26 -0.91
CA GLU A 235 -28.49 -3.78 0.41
C GLU A 235 -27.40 -2.89 1.06
N PHE A 236 -27.69 -1.60 1.22
CA PHE A 236 -26.82 -0.61 1.87
C PHE A 236 -27.63 0.30 2.82
N PRO A 237 -26.99 1.00 3.78
CA PRO A 237 -27.67 1.91 4.69
C PRO A 237 -28.40 3.02 3.91
N GLN A 238 -29.59 3.44 4.35
CA GLN A 238 -30.38 4.51 3.72
C GLN A 238 -30.85 4.21 2.29
N ALA A 239 -30.95 2.94 1.88
CA ALA A 239 -31.65 2.58 0.65
C ALA A 239 -33.16 2.87 0.81
N GLU A 240 -33.67 3.87 0.09
CA GLU A 240 -35.09 4.26 0.08
C GLU A 240 -35.99 3.15 -0.50
N GLU A 241 -35.46 2.36 -1.45
CA GLU A 241 -36.15 1.23 -2.06
C GLU A 241 -35.22 0.00 -2.20
N LYS A 242 -35.63 -1.14 -1.62
CA LYS A 242 -34.98 -2.43 -1.91
C LYS A 242 -35.37 -2.90 -3.32
N GLY A 243 -34.43 -2.80 -4.26
CA GLY A 243 -34.59 -3.34 -5.61
C GLY A 243 -35.26 -2.39 -6.62
N ALA A 244 -35.04 -1.09 -6.50
CA ALA A 244 -35.62 0.01 -7.29
C ALA A 244 -35.38 0.00 -8.83
N GLY A 245 -34.85 -1.09 -9.40
CA GLY A 245 -34.36 -1.10 -10.79
C GLY A 245 -35.07 -2.02 -11.77
N LEU A 246 -35.98 -2.89 -11.33
CA LEU A 246 -36.56 -3.92 -12.21
C LEU A 246 -38.07 -3.74 -12.38
N PRO A 247 -38.57 -3.60 -13.63
CA PRO A 247 -40.00 -3.61 -13.92
C PRO A 247 -40.68 -4.85 -13.36
N PHE A 248 -41.94 -4.73 -12.94
CA PHE A 248 -42.71 -5.82 -12.32
C PHE A 248 -42.66 -7.13 -13.11
N LEU A 249 -42.86 -7.06 -14.44
CA LEU A 249 -42.84 -8.23 -15.32
C LEU A 249 -41.48 -8.95 -15.30
N LEU A 250 -40.38 -8.18 -15.28
CA LEU A 250 -39.04 -8.73 -15.24
C LEU A 250 -38.75 -9.38 -13.88
N LYS A 251 -39.17 -8.73 -12.78
CA LYS A 251 -39.07 -9.28 -11.42
C LYS A 251 -39.85 -10.59 -11.29
N PHE A 252 -41.07 -10.65 -11.85
CA PHE A 252 -41.89 -11.85 -11.88
C PHE A 252 -41.20 -12.97 -12.69
N GLY A 253 -40.73 -12.68 -13.90
CA GLY A 253 -40.04 -13.63 -14.77
C GLY A 253 -38.78 -14.23 -14.10
N LEU A 254 -37.94 -13.39 -13.49
CA LEU A 254 -36.75 -13.83 -12.77
C LEU A 254 -37.08 -14.67 -11.53
N THR A 255 -38.15 -14.31 -10.81
CA THR A 255 -38.61 -15.07 -9.63
C THR A 255 -39.13 -16.46 -10.03
N ALA A 256 -39.92 -16.52 -11.11
CA ALA A 256 -40.37 -17.78 -11.69
C ALA A 256 -39.18 -18.63 -12.13
N PHE A 257 -38.26 -18.05 -12.92
CA PHE A 257 -37.06 -18.72 -13.38
C PHE A 257 -36.23 -19.29 -12.21
N ARG A 258 -35.98 -18.50 -11.16
CA ARG A 258 -35.29 -18.95 -9.94
C ARG A 258 -35.95 -20.18 -9.33
N ARG A 259 -37.29 -20.20 -9.22
CA ARG A 259 -38.05 -21.31 -8.61
C ARG A 259 -37.92 -22.61 -9.42
N PHE A 260 -37.84 -22.52 -10.74
CA PHE A 260 -37.57 -23.67 -11.61
C PHE A 260 -36.09 -24.08 -11.58
N ALA A 261 -35.17 -23.13 -11.70
CA ALA A 261 -33.73 -23.36 -11.80
C ALA A 261 -33.11 -23.97 -10.53
N LEU A 262 -33.58 -23.58 -9.34
CA LEU A 262 -33.11 -24.14 -8.07
C LEU A 262 -33.59 -25.58 -7.81
N ARG A 263 -34.51 -26.11 -8.62
CA ARG A 263 -35.04 -27.48 -8.49
C ARG A 263 -34.58 -28.32 -9.68
N PRO A 264 -33.54 -29.16 -9.54
CA PRO A 264 -32.89 -29.83 -10.66
C PRO A 264 -33.85 -30.62 -11.57
N GLY A 265 -34.86 -31.28 -11.00
CA GLY A 265 -35.89 -32.04 -11.75
C GLY A 265 -36.82 -31.14 -12.55
N LEU A 266 -37.39 -30.10 -11.93
CA LEU A 266 -38.24 -29.12 -12.61
C LEU A 266 -37.48 -28.38 -13.71
N PHE A 267 -36.23 -28.00 -13.44
CA PHE A 267 -35.38 -27.38 -14.44
C PHE A 267 -35.15 -28.32 -15.64
N ALA A 268 -34.84 -29.60 -15.38
CA ALA A 268 -34.65 -30.59 -16.45
C ALA A 268 -35.91 -30.79 -17.31
N VAL A 269 -37.09 -30.85 -16.69
CA VAL A 269 -38.38 -30.95 -17.41
C VAL A 269 -38.63 -29.70 -18.23
N SER A 270 -38.42 -28.51 -17.65
CA SER A 270 -38.60 -27.23 -18.35
C SER A 270 -37.70 -27.10 -19.58
N GLN A 271 -36.43 -27.55 -19.47
CA GLN A 271 -35.49 -27.56 -20.58
C GLN A 271 -35.90 -28.52 -21.70
N LYS A 272 -36.45 -29.70 -21.36
CA LYS A 272 -36.99 -30.66 -22.35
C LYS A 272 -38.22 -30.11 -23.06
N LEU A 273 -39.13 -29.49 -22.32
CA LEU A 273 -40.32 -28.86 -22.89
C LEU A 273 -39.94 -27.72 -23.83
N MET A 274 -39.01 -26.85 -23.40
CA MET A 274 -38.50 -25.75 -24.21
C MET A 274 -37.77 -26.25 -25.48
N GLY A 275 -37.01 -27.34 -25.40
CA GLY A 275 -36.38 -27.97 -26.57
C GLY A 275 -37.40 -28.50 -27.59
N LYS A 276 -38.50 -29.11 -27.13
CA LYS A 276 -39.61 -29.52 -28.00
C LYS A 276 -40.31 -28.33 -28.65
N VAL A 277 -40.58 -27.26 -27.88
CA VAL A 277 -41.16 -26.03 -28.44
C VAL A 277 -40.19 -25.38 -29.43
N ALA A 278 -38.89 -25.38 -29.16
CA ALA A 278 -37.90 -24.84 -30.09
C ALA A 278 -37.81 -25.63 -31.41
N SER A 279 -38.06 -26.95 -31.39
CA SER A 279 -38.12 -27.76 -32.62
C SER A 279 -39.27 -27.39 -33.57
N THR A 280 -40.29 -26.67 -33.11
CA THR A 280 -41.37 -26.17 -33.99
C THR A 280 -41.03 -24.84 -34.66
N ILE A 281 -39.99 -24.15 -34.20
CA ILE A 281 -39.47 -22.92 -34.81
C ILE A 281 -38.60 -23.32 -36.00
N LYS A 282 -39.04 -22.96 -37.21
CA LYS A 282 -38.36 -23.28 -38.48
C LYS A 282 -37.20 -22.35 -38.81
N SER A 283 -37.17 -21.16 -38.22
CA SER A 283 -36.07 -20.20 -38.40
C SER A 283 -34.93 -20.49 -37.43
N ASP A 284 -33.69 -20.32 -37.88
CA ASP A 284 -32.50 -20.39 -37.03
C ASP A 284 -32.43 -19.24 -36.02
N TYR A 285 -33.25 -18.20 -36.20
CA TYR A 285 -33.31 -17.03 -35.35
C TYR A 285 -34.75 -16.71 -34.90
N ILE A 286 -34.87 -16.26 -33.66
CA ILE A 286 -36.08 -15.73 -33.04
C ILE A 286 -35.95 -14.20 -33.05
N HIS A 287 -36.79 -13.58 -33.87
CA HIS A 287 -36.92 -12.13 -33.92
C HIS A 287 -37.78 -11.66 -32.76
N LEU A 288 -37.21 -10.79 -31.91
CA LEU A 288 -38.00 -10.12 -30.88
C LEU A 288 -38.75 -8.93 -31.49
N PRO A 289 -39.99 -8.67 -31.05
CA PRO A 289 -40.70 -7.47 -31.48
C PRO A 289 -39.94 -6.18 -31.14
N ALA A 290 -39.97 -5.18 -32.02
CA ALA A 290 -39.22 -3.93 -31.86
C ALA A 290 -39.52 -3.18 -30.55
N TRP A 291 -40.76 -3.22 -30.06
CA TRP A 291 -41.17 -2.59 -28.79
C TRP A 291 -40.49 -3.16 -27.53
N THR A 292 -39.77 -4.28 -27.64
CA THR A 292 -38.91 -4.80 -26.57
C THR A 292 -37.57 -4.05 -26.43
N GLY A 293 -37.27 -3.13 -27.36
CA GLY A 293 -35.96 -2.45 -27.46
C GLY A 293 -34.87 -3.34 -28.05
N TRP A 294 -34.77 -4.60 -27.61
CA TRP A 294 -33.83 -5.59 -28.12
C TRP A 294 -34.11 -5.98 -29.58
N GLY A 295 -35.38 -6.00 -29.98
CA GLY A 295 -35.80 -6.33 -31.34
C GLY A 295 -35.32 -5.37 -32.44
N TYR A 296 -34.71 -4.22 -32.10
CA TYR A 296 -34.13 -3.29 -33.08
C TYR A 296 -32.78 -3.74 -33.65
N GLY A 297 -32.06 -4.63 -32.97
CA GLY A 297 -30.71 -5.01 -33.40
C GLY A 297 -30.19 -6.33 -32.86
N LYS A 298 -31.03 -7.12 -32.16
CA LYS A 298 -30.65 -8.43 -31.62
C LYS A 298 -31.69 -9.49 -31.97
N ASP A 299 -31.25 -10.42 -32.79
CA ASP A 299 -31.94 -11.69 -33.01
C ASP A 299 -31.34 -12.76 -32.10
N PHE A 300 -32.20 -13.61 -31.54
CA PHE A 300 -31.75 -14.71 -30.68
C PHE A 300 -31.61 -15.99 -31.49
N PRO A 301 -30.54 -16.78 -31.32
CA PRO A 301 -30.47 -18.08 -31.97
C PRO A 301 -31.59 -18.99 -31.46
N ARG A 302 -32.12 -19.84 -32.34
CA ARG A 302 -33.09 -20.87 -31.99
C ARG A 302 -32.55 -21.73 -30.84
N PRO A 303 -33.29 -21.90 -29.73
CA PRO A 303 -32.86 -22.78 -28.65
C PRO A 303 -32.63 -24.20 -29.17
N ALA A 304 -31.61 -24.89 -28.64
CA ALA A 304 -31.30 -26.24 -29.08
C ALA A 304 -32.44 -27.23 -28.79
N GLU A 305 -32.78 -28.07 -29.77
CA GLU A 305 -33.85 -29.09 -29.64
C GLU A 305 -33.58 -30.08 -28.49
N LYS A 306 -32.31 -30.43 -28.29
CA LYS A 306 -31.86 -31.27 -27.16
C LYS A 306 -31.13 -30.41 -26.13
N PRO A 307 -31.54 -30.46 -24.84
CA PRO A 307 -30.87 -29.70 -23.79
C PRO A 307 -29.45 -30.23 -23.55
N PHE A 308 -28.56 -29.34 -23.09
CA PHE A 308 -27.16 -29.68 -22.84
C PHE A 308 -26.99 -30.91 -21.93
N ARG A 309 -27.83 -31.05 -20.89
CA ARG A 309 -27.79 -32.21 -19.97
C ARG A 309 -27.97 -33.55 -20.70
N GLU A 310 -28.80 -33.59 -21.74
CA GLU A 310 -29.04 -34.80 -22.53
C GLU A 310 -27.85 -35.05 -23.47
N LYS A 311 -27.38 -34.01 -24.18
CA LYS A 311 -26.18 -34.07 -25.02
C LYS A 311 -24.92 -34.46 -24.22
N TRP A 312 -24.83 -34.04 -22.96
CA TRP A 312 -23.72 -34.33 -22.06
C TRP A 312 -23.75 -35.78 -21.57
N LYS A 313 -24.93 -36.31 -21.24
CA LYS A 313 -25.09 -37.73 -20.88
C LYS A 313 -24.72 -38.65 -22.05
N SER A 314 -25.16 -38.32 -23.26
CA SER A 314 -24.79 -39.09 -24.46
C SER A 314 -23.29 -38.99 -24.77
N ARG A 315 -22.65 -37.83 -24.52
CA ARG A 315 -21.18 -37.68 -24.67
C ARG A 315 -20.39 -38.40 -23.59
N LYS A 316 -20.83 -38.41 -22.31
CA LYS A 316 -20.16 -39.14 -21.23
C LYS A 316 -20.18 -40.66 -21.46
N GLN A 317 -21.23 -41.20 -22.08
CA GLN A 317 -21.24 -42.60 -22.51
C GLN A 317 -20.16 -42.91 -23.56
N GLY A 318 -19.77 -41.93 -24.39
CA GLY A 318 -18.63 -42.07 -25.32
C GLY A 318 -17.25 -41.77 -24.71
N LEU A 319 -17.17 -40.92 -23.68
CA LEU A 319 -15.92 -40.59 -22.96
C LEU A 319 -15.56 -41.58 -21.84
N GLY A 320 -16.53 -42.36 -21.34
CA GLY A 320 -16.30 -43.41 -20.36
C GLY A 320 -15.34 -44.52 -20.83
N ILE A 321 -15.20 -44.68 -22.15
CA ILE A 321 -14.23 -45.59 -22.77
C ILE A 321 -12.80 -45.01 -22.72
N ARG A 322 -12.64 -43.69 -22.64
CA ARG A 322 -11.33 -43.00 -22.74
C ARG A 322 -10.72 -42.61 -21.38
N ASN A 323 -11.52 -42.53 -20.32
CA ASN A 323 -11.06 -42.17 -18.97
C ASN A 323 -10.54 -43.35 -18.12
N GLN A 324 -10.59 -44.59 -18.61
CA GLN A 324 -9.91 -45.73 -17.96
C GLN A 324 -8.39 -45.74 -18.22
N GLU A 325 -7.90 -45.01 -19.23
CA GLU A 325 -6.47 -45.00 -19.60
C GLU A 325 -5.64 -43.90 -18.92
N LEU A 326 -6.26 -42.89 -18.30
CA LEU A 326 -5.56 -41.75 -17.68
C LEU A 326 -5.77 -41.74 -16.16
N GLY A 327 -5.06 -42.63 -15.48
CA GLY A 327 -4.95 -42.65 -14.01
C GLY A 327 -4.11 -41.47 -13.51
N ILE A 328 -4.76 -40.41 -13.05
CA ILE A 328 -4.11 -39.24 -12.46
C ILE A 328 -3.70 -39.58 -11.02
N ARG A 329 -2.38 -39.63 -10.77
CA ARG A 329 -1.78 -39.64 -9.43
C ARG A 329 -2.01 -38.28 -8.77
N ASN A 330 -2.82 -38.23 -7.72
CA ASN A 330 -2.79 -37.14 -6.76
C ASN A 330 -1.58 -37.36 -5.86
N GLN A 331 -0.53 -36.55 -6.01
CA GLN A 331 0.51 -36.40 -5.00
C GLN A 331 0.04 -35.35 -4.00
N GLU A 332 -0.06 -35.80 -2.75
CA GLU A 332 -0.28 -34.98 -1.56
C GLU A 332 0.87 -33.97 -1.42
N LEU A 333 0.53 -32.68 -1.34
CA LEU A 333 1.46 -31.62 -0.99
C LEU A 333 1.82 -31.78 0.49
N GLY A 334 2.98 -32.37 0.74
CA GLY A 334 3.54 -32.54 2.08
C GLY A 334 3.82 -31.21 2.76
N ASN A 335 3.33 -31.10 4.00
CA ASN A 335 3.76 -30.09 4.97
C ASN A 335 5.29 -30.11 5.10
N ARG A 336 5.94 -29.04 4.66
CA ARG A 336 7.31 -28.74 5.08
C ARG A 336 7.25 -27.93 6.36
N GLU A 337 7.50 -28.59 7.48
CA GLU A 337 7.83 -27.93 8.73
C GLU A 337 9.16 -27.18 8.56
N SER A 338 9.13 -25.85 8.67
CA SER A 338 10.34 -25.03 8.68
C SER A 338 10.99 -25.15 10.06
N GLY A 339 12.12 -25.85 10.14
CA GLY A 339 12.98 -25.82 11.31
C GLY A 339 13.45 -24.38 11.59
N LYS A 340 13.25 -23.91 12.82
CA LYS A 340 13.81 -22.64 13.31
C LYS A 340 15.32 -22.82 13.50
N THR A 341 16.11 -22.44 12.51
CA THR A 341 17.53 -22.10 12.70
C THR A 341 17.63 -20.60 12.80
N THR A 342 18.00 -20.08 13.97
CA THR A 342 18.36 -18.67 14.16
C THR A 342 19.50 -18.34 13.18
N PRO A 343 19.36 -17.33 12.32
CA PRO A 343 20.42 -16.99 11.38
C PRO A 343 21.71 -16.60 12.11
N ASN A 344 22.85 -17.05 11.60
CA ASN A 344 24.15 -16.53 12.04
C ASN A 344 24.23 -15.02 11.69
N THR A 345 24.78 -14.19 12.56
CA THR A 345 24.96 -12.73 12.35
C THR A 345 25.57 -12.41 10.99
N GLN A 346 26.52 -13.22 10.52
CA GLN A 346 27.12 -13.04 9.18
C GLN A 346 26.09 -13.16 8.05
N SER A 347 25.13 -14.08 8.18
CA SER A 347 24.04 -14.25 7.21
C SER A 347 23.10 -13.03 7.20
N LEU A 348 22.84 -12.42 8.36
CA LEU A 348 22.00 -11.24 8.47
C LEU A 348 22.67 -10.01 7.87
N ILE A 349 23.98 -9.84 8.10
CA ILE A 349 24.78 -8.77 7.49
C ILE A 349 24.73 -8.87 5.97
N THR A 350 24.94 -10.08 5.41
CA THR A 350 24.87 -10.30 3.96
C THR A 350 23.49 -9.95 3.42
N LEU A 351 22.42 -10.51 4.02
CA LEU A 351 21.04 -10.24 3.59
C LEU A 351 20.71 -8.75 3.65
N PHE A 352 21.00 -8.08 4.76
CA PHE A 352 20.76 -6.65 4.92
C PHE A 352 21.55 -5.83 3.88
N SER A 353 22.82 -6.17 3.64
CA SER A 353 23.66 -5.48 2.67
C SER A 353 23.11 -5.63 1.25
N GLU A 354 22.71 -6.84 0.86
CA GLU A 354 22.11 -7.11 -0.45
C GLU A 354 20.83 -6.32 -0.67
N GLU A 355 19.94 -6.29 0.32
CA GLU A 355 18.68 -5.54 0.26
C GLU A 355 18.91 -4.02 0.19
N LEU A 356 19.81 -3.50 1.02
CA LEU A 356 20.12 -2.08 1.07
C LEU A 356 20.77 -1.59 -0.25
N ILE A 357 21.70 -2.38 -0.80
CA ILE A 357 22.32 -2.11 -2.11
C ILE A 357 21.30 -2.24 -3.25
N ALA A 358 20.38 -3.21 -3.19
CA ALA A 358 19.33 -3.38 -4.19
C ALA A 358 18.39 -2.16 -4.28
N LEU A 359 18.20 -1.45 -3.16
CA LEU A 359 17.47 -0.18 -3.10
C LEU A 359 18.32 1.02 -3.58
N GLY A 360 19.63 0.84 -3.76
CA GLY A 360 20.55 1.87 -4.23
C GLY A 360 21.19 2.71 -3.13
N ALA A 361 21.23 2.21 -1.89
CA ALA A 361 21.94 2.85 -0.79
C ALA A 361 23.40 2.38 -0.70
N GLU A 362 24.23 3.18 -0.03
CA GLU A 362 25.64 2.88 0.22
C GLU A 362 25.80 2.20 1.58
N ILE A 363 26.60 1.13 1.66
CA ILE A 363 26.97 0.51 2.94
C ILE A 363 28.49 0.50 3.08
N ILE A 364 28.97 0.95 4.25
CA ILE A 364 30.38 1.05 4.58
C ILE A 364 30.63 0.18 5.82
N PRO A 365 31.17 -1.04 5.66
CA PRO A 365 31.57 -1.86 6.80
C PRO A 365 32.79 -1.24 7.48
N ILE A 366 32.77 -1.13 8.80
CA ILE A 366 33.84 -0.48 9.56
C ILE A 366 33.97 -1.01 10.99
N SER A 367 35.17 -0.97 11.56
CA SER A 367 35.36 -1.22 12.99
C SER A 367 34.86 -0.04 13.84
N ALA A 368 34.36 -0.30 15.05
CA ALA A 368 33.89 0.78 15.93
C ALA A 368 34.98 1.81 16.28
N ALA A 369 36.27 1.41 16.24
CA ALA A 369 37.40 2.28 16.53
C ALA A 369 37.71 3.25 15.38
N GLU A 370 37.56 2.82 14.12
CA GLU A 370 37.86 3.63 12.94
C GLU A 370 36.70 4.53 12.50
N LEU A 371 35.50 4.31 13.05
CA LEU A 371 34.28 5.00 12.67
C LEU A 371 34.42 6.54 12.65
N PRO A 372 34.95 7.21 13.69
CA PRO A 372 35.07 8.68 13.67
C PRO A 372 35.98 9.19 12.54
N ASP A 373 37.14 8.57 12.36
CA ASP A 373 38.13 9.00 11.37
C ASP A 373 37.63 8.79 9.94
N ARG A 374 37.00 7.65 9.67
CA ARG A 374 36.42 7.38 8.35
C ARG A 374 35.23 8.29 8.06
N LEU A 375 34.39 8.57 9.05
CA LEU A 375 33.24 9.46 8.89
C LEU A 375 33.69 10.89 8.58
N ILE A 376 34.68 11.42 9.30
CA ILE A 376 35.28 12.73 9.01
C ILE A 376 35.89 12.75 7.60
N THR A 377 36.59 11.68 7.21
CA THR A 377 37.18 11.56 5.86
C THR A 377 36.10 11.56 4.78
N TYR A 378 35.02 10.80 4.96
CA TYR A 378 33.89 10.73 4.04
C TYR A 378 33.20 12.09 3.85
N LEU A 379 33.05 12.86 4.93
CA LEU A 379 32.50 14.22 4.89
C LEU A 379 33.43 15.20 4.17
N ARG A 380 34.75 15.10 4.42
CA ARG A 380 35.77 15.94 3.77
C ARG A 380 35.85 15.70 2.27
N GLU A 381 35.83 14.44 1.84
CA GLU A 381 35.85 14.06 0.41
C GLU A 381 34.67 14.67 -0.37
N ARG A 382 33.56 14.98 0.32
CA ARG A 382 32.36 15.62 -0.24
C ARG A 382 32.30 17.13 -0.01
N GLY A 383 33.35 17.73 0.56
CA GLY A 383 33.41 19.16 0.84
C GLY A 383 32.43 19.65 1.91
N ILE A 384 32.01 18.76 2.82
CA ILE A 384 30.98 19.06 3.82
C ILE A 384 31.61 19.66 5.07
N THR A 385 31.14 20.84 5.47
CA THR A 385 31.64 21.61 6.62
C THR A 385 30.64 21.74 7.75
N ARG A 386 29.37 21.37 7.51
CA ARG A 386 28.27 21.45 8.48
C ARG A 386 27.43 20.18 8.42
N VAL A 387 27.09 19.63 9.58
CA VAL A 387 26.23 18.44 9.68
C VAL A 387 25.20 18.61 10.78
N GLN A 388 24.00 18.06 10.56
CA GLN A 388 23.00 17.91 11.60
C GLN A 388 23.16 16.52 12.23
N THR A 389 23.11 16.39 13.55
CA THR A 389 23.21 15.07 14.19
C THR A 389 22.23 14.90 15.34
N ASP A 390 21.91 13.64 15.65
CA ASP A 390 21.38 13.33 16.98
C ASP A 390 22.49 13.39 18.05
N ALA A 391 22.08 13.45 19.32
CA ALA A 391 23.02 13.54 20.45
C ALA A 391 23.94 12.31 20.56
N ALA A 392 23.47 11.12 20.14
CA ALA A 392 24.23 9.88 20.22
C ALA A 392 25.36 9.83 19.18
N SER A 393 25.15 10.45 18.03
CA SER A 393 26.04 10.46 16.86
C SER A 393 27.01 11.63 16.88
N ALA A 394 26.68 12.72 17.59
CA ALA A 394 27.51 13.92 17.71
C ALA A 394 28.97 13.61 18.09
N LYS A 395 29.18 12.64 19.01
CA LYS A 395 30.52 12.22 19.46
C LYS A 395 31.41 11.63 18.36
N HIS A 396 30.83 11.13 17.27
CA HIS A 396 31.58 10.52 16.16
C HIS A 396 32.03 11.54 15.11
N VAL A 397 31.58 12.80 15.20
CA VAL A 397 31.79 13.83 14.16
C VAL A 397 32.47 15.08 14.71
N GLN A 398 32.90 15.05 15.98
CA GLN A 398 33.59 16.19 16.59
C GLN A 398 34.97 16.39 15.95
N SER A 399 35.12 17.46 15.19
CA SER A 399 36.39 17.90 14.62
C SER A 399 36.45 19.43 14.59
N ARG A 400 37.65 19.99 14.40
CA ARG A 400 37.82 21.45 14.23
C ARG A 400 37.30 21.97 12.88
N GLU A 401 37.12 21.08 11.91
CA GLU A 401 36.80 21.43 10.52
C GLU A 401 35.30 21.30 10.19
N ILE A 402 34.56 20.51 10.99
CA ILE A 402 33.15 20.22 10.76
C ILE A 402 32.33 20.77 11.92
N ALA A 403 31.47 21.74 11.62
CA ALA A 403 30.51 22.26 12.58
C ALA A 403 29.34 21.29 12.74
N VAL A 404 29.09 20.88 13.99
CA VAL A 404 28.01 19.98 14.38
C VAL A 404 26.88 20.81 14.98
N GLN A 405 25.67 20.62 14.50
CA GLN A 405 24.45 21.19 15.08
C GLN A 405 23.40 20.10 15.31
N THR A 406 22.52 20.32 16.27
CA THR A 406 21.37 19.44 16.52
C THR A 406 20.09 20.01 15.93
N GLU A 407 19.97 21.34 15.93
CA GLU A 407 18.80 22.09 15.48
C GLU A 407 18.45 21.80 14.02
N ALA A 408 17.14 21.70 13.76
CA ALA A 408 16.57 21.53 12.43
C ALA A 408 16.99 22.69 11.50
N ASP A 409 17.61 22.36 10.36
CA ASP A 409 18.00 23.33 9.33
C ASP A 409 17.55 22.84 7.95
N PRO A 410 16.69 23.58 7.23
CA PRO A 410 16.20 23.16 5.91
C PRO A 410 17.29 23.09 4.84
N ASN A 411 18.39 23.82 5.03
CA ASN A 411 19.47 23.97 4.06
C ASN A 411 20.67 23.07 4.37
N ILE A 412 20.60 22.26 5.43
CA ILE A 412 21.70 21.37 5.78
C ILE A 412 21.76 20.19 4.82
N ALA A 413 22.94 19.93 4.28
CA ALA A 413 23.11 18.90 3.27
C ALA A 413 23.07 17.49 3.86
N ILE A 414 23.66 17.31 5.06
CA ILE A 414 23.86 15.99 5.68
C ILE A 414 23.29 15.94 7.08
N GLY A 415 22.57 14.86 7.35
CA GLY A 415 22.18 14.46 8.68
C GLY A 415 22.75 13.11 9.08
N ILE A 416 23.12 12.98 10.35
CA ILE A 416 23.76 11.78 10.90
C ILE A 416 22.97 11.31 12.11
N THR A 417 22.49 10.07 12.08
CA THR A 417 21.74 9.48 13.20
C THR A 417 22.24 8.10 13.58
N LYS A 418 22.02 7.71 14.83
CA LYS A 418 22.19 6.34 15.30
C LYS A 418 20.94 5.54 14.95
N ALA A 419 21.12 4.43 14.26
CA ALA A 419 20.09 3.40 14.13
C ALA A 419 20.09 2.54 15.40
N ILE A 420 18.91 2.27 15.95
CA ILE A 420 18.75 1.41 17.14
C ILE A 420 18.44 -0.04 16.79
N ALA A 421 18.00 -0.29 15.56
CA ALA A 421 17.76 -1.60 15.00
C ALA A 421 17.79 -1.50 13.46
N ALA A 422 17.88 -2.65 12.80
CA ALA A 422 17.68 -2.77 11.36
C ALA A 422 17.00 -4.09 11.01
N VAL A 423 16.20 -4.07 9.94
CA VAL A 423 15.45 -5.21 9.42
C VAL A 423 16.13 -5.70 8.15
N ALA A 424 16.72 -6.90 8.22
CA ALA A 424 17.49 -7.47 7.13
C ALA A 424 16.63 -7.75 5.88
N GLU A 425 15.44 -8.35 6.04
CA GLU A 425 14.59 -8.75 4.90
C GLU A 425 14.09 -7.58 4.03
N THR A 426 14.12 -6.35 4.56
CA THR A 426 13.66 -5.13 3.89
C THR A 426 14.77 -4.08 3.69
N GLY A 427 16.00 -4.33 4.16
CA GLY A 427 17.09 -3.36 4.07
C GLY A 427 16.78 -2.02 4.76
N SER A 428 16.01 -2.06 5.86
CA SER A 428 15.51 -0.84 6.52
C SER A 428 16.11 -0.65 7.90
N ILE A 429 16.31 0.58 8.33
CA ILE A 429 16.81 0.91 9.67
C ILE A 429 15.72 1.51 10.53
N LEU A 430 15.83 1.37 11.85
CA LEU A 430 14.97 2.02 12.82
C LEU A 430 15.72 3.15 13.52
N VAL A 431 15.17 4.36 13.43
CA VAL A 431 15.67 5.55 14.12
C VAL A 431 14.63 6.04 15.11
N LYS A 432 15.06 6.38 16.33
CA LYS A 432 14.21 7.03 17.33
C LYS A 432 14.07 8.52 17.03
N ASN A 433 12.85 9.03 17.17
CA ASN A 433 12.52 10.45 17.01
C ASN A 433 11.98 10.98 18.35
N GLU A 434 12.86 11.19 19.31
CA GLU A 434 12.45 11.58 20.66
C GLU A 434 12.18 13.08 20.81
N ASN A 435 12.63 13.89 19.84
CA ASN A 435 12.31 15.31 19.75
C ASN A 435 12.36 15.79 18.28
N ARG A 436 11.89 17.02 18.06
CA ARG A 436 11.84 17.66 16.73
C ARG A 436 13.19 17.63 16.02
N ASP A 437 14.24 17.98 16.74
CA ASP A 437 15.58 18.16 16.20
C ASP A 437 16.23 16.84 15.76
N THR A 438 16.18 15.81 16.62
CA THR A 438 16.69 14.47 16.31
C THR A 438 15.91 13.80 15.17
N GLY A 439 14.59 13.97 15.13
CA GLY A 439 13.76 13.47 14.03
C GLY A 439 14.06 14.15 12.70
N SER A 440 14.41 15.45 12.73
CA SER A 440 14.68 16.21 11.51
C SER A 440 16.00 15.84 10.83
N ALA A 441 17.00 15.35 11.57
CA ALA A 441 18.30 14.94 11.02
C ALA A 441 18.22 13.77 10.02
N SER A 442 17.19 12.93 10.08
CA SER A 442 16.96 11.86 9.09
C SER A 442 15.84 12.20 8.09
N LEU A 443 15.45 13.48 8.00
CA LEU A 443 14.31 13.93 7.20
C LEU A 443 14.63 15.14 6.32
N LEU A 444 15.11 16.24 6.91
CA LEU A 444 15.40 17.48 6.20
C LEU A 444 16.66 17.39 5.32
N PRO A 445 17.74 16.70 5.74
CA PRO A 445 18.95 16.69 4.93
C PRO A 445 18.78 15.91 3.62
N GLU A 446 19.56 16.27 2.60
CA GLU A 446 19.55 15.54 1.32
C GLU A 446 20.23 14.19 1.44
N ILE A 447 21.20 14.09 2.34
CA ILE A 447 21.97 12.88 2.60
C ILE A 447 21.73 12.50 4.06
N HIS A 448 21.32 11.26 4.29
CA HIS A 448 21.20 10.69 5.63
C HIS A 448 22.23 9.59 5.80
N ILE A 449 23.11 9.80 6.77
CA ILE A 449 24.09 8.81 7.22
C ILE A 449 23.54 8.18 8.50
N ALA A 450 23.41 6.86 8.50
CA ALA A 450 23.02 6.10 9.67
C ALA A 450 24.20 5.28 10.21
N ILE A 451 24.43 5.38 11.50
CA ILE A 451 25.41 4.57 12.23
C ILE A 451 24.67 3.38 12.83
N LEU A 452 25.00 2.17 12.41
CA LEU A 452 24.35 0.92 12.81
C LEU A 452 25.39 -0.05 13.36
N GLN A 453 25.08 -0.77 14.44
CA GLN A 453 25.92 -1.88 14.92
C GLN A 453 25.40 -3.19 14.34
N ALA A 454 26.30 -4.11 13.99
CA ALA A 454 25.91 -5.42 13.46
C ALA A 454 25.08 -6.27 14.44
N CYS A 455 25.19 -6.02 15.75
CA CYS A 455 24.36 -6.68 16.78
C CYS A 455 22.91 -6.22 16.80
N ASP A 456 22.60 -5.09 16.15
CA ASP A 456 21.25 -4.49 16.12
C ASP A 456 20.48 -4.92 14.85
N LEU A 457 20.96 -5.95 14.15
CA LEU A 457 20.31 -6.53 12.97
C LEU A 457 19.33 -7.64 13.36
N TYR A 458 18.10 -7.51 12.86
CA TYR A 458 17.02 -8.48 13.02
C TYR A 458 16.62 -9.03 11.65
N GLU A 459 16.21 -10.28 11.60
CA GLU A 459 15.83 -10.91 10.33
C GLU A 459 14.54 -10.30 9.79
N LYS A 460 13.52 -10.19 10.67
CA LYS A 460 12.14 -9.88 10.30
C LYS A 460 11.65 -8.57 10.91
N LEU A 461 10.74 -7.91 10.20
CA LEU A 461 10.10 -6.69 10.66
C LEU A 461 9.35 -6.87 11.99
N GLU A 462 8.69 -8.00 12.18
CA GLU A 462 7.92 -8.31 13.40
C GLU A 462 8.78 -8.29 14.66
N GLU A 463 10.04 -8.75 14.58
CA GLU A 463 10.96 -8.75 15.72
C GLU A 463 11.26 -7.31 16.18
N VAL A 464 11.52 -6.43 15.22
CA VAL A 464 11.79 -5.01 15.48
C VAL A 464 10.55 -4.32 16.05
N LEU A 465 9.37 -4.60 15.51
CA LEU A 465 8.11 -3.99 15.98
C LEU A 465 7.73 -4.35 17.42
N ASN A 466 8.19 -5.49 17.92
CA ASN A 466 7.95 -5.94 19.28
C ASN A 466 9.05 -5.53 20.27
N MET A 467 10.03 -4.72 19.83
CA MET A 467 11.09 -4.22 20.70
C MET A 467 10.52 -3.28 21.79
N PRO A 468 10.93 -3.44 23.07
CA PRO A 468 10.56 -2.52 24.14
C PRO A 468 10.91 -1.05 23.84
N GLU A 469 11.96 -0.82 23.07
CA GLU A 469 12.44 0.49 22.64
C GLU A 469 11.41 1.24 21.76
N ILE A 470 10.54 0.53 21.04
CA ILE A 470 9.43 1.13 20.29
C ILE A 470 8.26 1.44 21.21
N ALA A 471 7.94 0.56 22.15
CA ALA A 471 6.83 0.77 23.09
C ALA A 471 7.09 1.94 24.07
N GLY A 472 8.36 2.29 24.30
CA GLY A 472 8.76 3.35 25.22
C GLY A 472 9.10 4.69 24.58
N THR A 473 9.01 4.84 23.26
CA THR A 473 9.45 6.07 22.56
C THR A 473 8.28 6.91 22.07
N ALA A 474 8.43 8.23 22.07
CA ALA A 474 7.38 9.13 21.59
C ALA A 474 7.09 8.91 20.10
N ALA A 475 8.13 8.75 19.29
CA ALA A 475 8.02 8.35 17.91
C ALA A 475 9.28 7.60 17.44
N ALA A 476 9.08 6.71 16.48
CA ALA A 476 10.16 6.03 15.76
C ALA A 476 9.87 6.03 14.27
N SER A 477 10.91 5.89 13.45
CA SER A 477 10.78 5.75 12.01
C SER A 477 11.62 4.60 11.52
N LEU A 478 10.97 3.66 10.85
CA LEU A 478 11.65 2.76 9.96
C LEU A 478 11.93 3.52 8.65
N ILE A 479 13.20 3.56 8.25
CA ILE A 479 13.69 4.28 7.09
C ILE A 479 14.31 3.27 6.13
N SER A 480 13.85 3.27 4.89
CA SER A 480 14.34 2.45 3.79
C SER A 480 14.75 3.37 2.64
N GLN A 481 15.72 2.95 1.82
CA GLN A 481 16.11 3.74 0.66
C GLN A 481 15.01 3.72 -0.41
N PRO A 482 14.71 4.86 -1.04
CA PRO A 482 13.86 4.92 -2.22
C PRO A 482 14.35 4.03 -3.37
N PRO A 483 13.47 3.27 -4.05
CA PRO A 483 13.88 2.51 -5.22
C PRO A 483 14.33 3.45 -6.35
N GLN A 484 15.60 3.37 -6.77
CA GLN A 484 16.17 4.22 -7.84
C GLN A 484 15.56 4.01 -9.24
N LYS A 485 14.82 2.92 -9.47
CA LYS A 485 14.39 2.48 -10.81
C LYS A 485 12.90 2.67 -11.10
N ASP A 486 12.12 3.25 -10.20
CA ASP A 486 10.69 3.41 -10.41
C ASP A 486 10.33 4.87 -10.79
N PRO A 487 9.98 5.15 -12.06
CA PRO A 487 9.61 6.49 -12.51
C PRO A 487 8.28 6.98 -11.91
N LEU A 488 7.49 6.12 -11.26
CA LEU A 488 6.25 6.49 -10.58
C LEU A 488 6.46 6.99 -9.15
N THR A 489 7.66 6.83 -8.60
CA THR A 489 7.98 7.30 -7.26
C THR A 489 8.59 8.69 -7.38
N GLU A 490 7.81 9.74 -7.11
CA GLU A 490 8.26 11.14 -6.90
C GLU A 490 9.13 11.25 -5.62
N VAL A 491 10.08 10.34 -5.47
CA VAL A 491 10.79 10.18 -4.21
C VAL A 491 11.98 11.11 -4.17
N GLY A 492 12.07 11.84 -3.07
CA GLY A 492 13.10 12.86 -2.85
C GLY A 492 12.60 14.29 -3.02
N LEU A 493 11.29 14.54 -3.23
CA LEU A 493 10.77 15.91 -3.10
C LEU A 493 10.97 16.41 -1.66
N PHE A 494 10.65 15.58 -0.65
CA PHE A 494 10.76 15.96 0.77
C PHE A 494 11.80 15.19 1.56
N GLY A 495 12.04 13.92 1.23
CA GLY A 495 12.96 13.04 1.94
C GLY A 495 14.42 13.10 1.48
N VAL A 496 15.16 12.09 1.94
CA VAL A 496 16.59 11.86 1.68
C VAL A 496 16.78 11.35 0.25
N ARG A 497 17.79 11.86 -0.46
CA ARG A 497 18.20 11.42 -1.80
C ARG A 497 19.26 10.31 -1.73
N LEU A 498 20.22 10.44 -0.81
CA LEU A 498 21.28 9.47 -0.60
C LEU A 498 21.26 8.95 0.84
N PHE A 499 21.08 7.64 1.00
CA PHE A 499 21.15 6.96 2.27
C PHE A 499 22.44 6.13 2.37
N CYS A 500 23.20 6.35 3.43
CA CYS A 500 24.47 5.66 3.68
C CYS A 500 24.46 5.03 5.07
N VAL A 501 24.85 3.77 5.17
CA VAL A 501 24.92 3.05 6.45
C VAL A 501 26.37 2.70 6.78
N PHE A 502 26.85 3.21 7.92
CA PHE A 502 28.12 2.78 8.51
C PHE A 502 27.83 1.62 9.45
N LEU A 503 28.28 0.42 9.07
CA LEU A 503 28.01 -0.82 9.79
C LEU A 503 29.22 -1.19 10.67
N GLY A 504 29.05 -1.02 11.98
CA GLY A 504 30.06 -1.30 13.00
C GLY A 504 30.19 -2.79 13.36
N TYR A 505 31.41 -3.30 13.38
CA TYR A 505 31.76 -4.64 13.87
C TYR A 505 32.62 -4.59 15.14
N PHE A 506 32.47 -5.58 16.02
CA PHE A 506 33.41 -5.83 17.12
C PHE A 506 34.56 -6.73 16.65
N PHE A 507 35.78 -6.40 17.10
CA PHE A 507 37.09 -6.98 16.73
C PHE A 507 37.17 -8.53 16.79
N LEU A 508 36.24 -9.20 17.48
CA LEU A 508 36.19 -10.67 17.55
C LEU A 508 35.70 -11.35 16.26
N MET A 509 35.16 -10.60 15.28
CA MET A 509 34.74 -11.16 13.98
C MET A 509 35.84 -11.16 12.90
N GLU A 510 36.92 -10.39 13.06
CA GLU A 510 37.99 -10.33 12.05
C GLU A 510 38.74 -11.66 11.88
N PHE A 511 38.80 -12.49 12.92
CA PHE A 511 39.51 -13.77 12.87
C PHE A 511 38.84 -14.83 11.99
N HIS A 512 37.55 -14.72 11.68
CA HIS A 512 36.87 -15.67 10.80
C HIS A 512 36.91 -15.27 9.32
N CYS A 513 37.07 -13.98 9.02
CA CYS A 513 37.09 -13.47 7.65
C CYS A 513 38.45 -13.66 6.96
N LEU A 514 39.55 -13.66 7.72
CA LEU A 514 40.91 -13.89 7.20
C LEU A 514 41.25 -15.38 7.05
N VAL A 515 40.65 -16.28 7.83
CA VAL A 515 41.01 -17.72 7.82
C VAL A 515 40.24 -18.51 6.76
N THR A 516 39.04 -18.08 6.38
CA THR A 516 38.24 -18.78 5.34
C THR A 516 38.69 -18.48 3.91
N ASN A 517 39.34 -17.33 3.66
CA ASN A 517 39.89 -16.99 2.33
C ASN A 517 41.31 -17.54 2.08
N PHE A 518 41.96 -18.17 3.07
CA PHE A 518 43.31 -18.74 2.91
C PHE A 518 43.34 -20.28 2.74
N PHE A 519 42.21 -20.96 2.94
CA PHE A 519 42.11 -22.43 2.77
C PHE A 519 41.21 -22.85 1.59
N SER A 520 40.99 -21.95 0.63
CA SER A 520 40.31 -22.26 -0.63
C SER A 520 41.00 -21.53 -1.79
N ALA A 521 42.24 -21.93 -2.05
CA ALA A 521 42.98 -21.67 -3.28
C ALA A 521 43.62 -22.97 -3.76
#